data_AF-A0A534XEM8-F1
#
_entry.id   AF-A0A534XEM8-F1
#
_cell.length_a   1.000
_cell.length_b   1.000
_cell.length_c   1.000
_cell.angle_alpha   90.00
_cell.angle_beta   90.00
_cell.angle_gamma   90.00
#
_symmetry.space_group_name_H-M   'P 1'
#
loop_
_entity.id
_entity.type
_entity.pdbx_description
1 polymer ?
#
loop_
_entity_poly.entity_id
_entity_poly.type
_entity_poly.pdbx_seq_one_letter_code
_entity_poly.pdbx_strand_id
1 'polypeptide(L)'
;MALALTILGSLARAAEMMEPDHRALAARYRAEANVMRARADEHDAMAKQYSAIGAKGDWATHCRNIAGYYRKLAEENDAMAAAHEAAAKGAPKSSP
;
A
#
# COMPACT_ATOMS: atom_id res chain seq x y z
N MET A 1 -4.95 43.17 23.20
CA MET A 1 -5.41 41.77 23.03
C MET A 1 -5.31 41.33 21.56
N ALA A 2 -4.13 41.41 20.93
CA ALA A 2 -3.95 41.00 19.52
C ALA A 2 -2.90 39.89 19.33
N LEU A 3 -2.34 39.35 20.42
CA LEU A 3 -1.34 38.25 20.36
C LEU A 3 -1.95 36.84 20.47
N ALA A 4 -3.22 36.72 20.89
CA ALA A 4 -3.85 35.42 21.08
C ALA A 4 -4.42 34.81 19.78
N LEU A 5 -4.74 35.65 18.78
CA LEU A 5 -5.33 35.18 17.51
C LEU A 5 -4.30 34.61 16.52
N THR A 6 -3.02 34.97 16.63
CA THR A 6 -1.96 34.50 15.71
C THR A 6 -1.45 33.10 16.05
N ILE A 7 -1.51 32.69 17.32
CA ILE A 7 -1.02 31.37 17.77
C ILE A 7 -1.99 30.25 17.37
N LEU A 8 -3.30 30.49 17.48
CA LEU A 8 -4.35 29.53 17.07
C LEU A 8 -4.36 29.28 15.55
N GLY A 9 -4.10 30.29 14.72
CA GLY A 9 -4.00 30.13 13.26
C GLY A 9 -2.77 29.33 12.81
N SER A 10 -1.67 29.43 13.57
CA SER A 10 -0.42 28.75 13.24
C SER A 10 -0.46 27.24 13.54
N LEU A 11 -1.22 26.83 14.56
CA LEU A 11 -1.42 25.42 14.90
C LEU A 11 -2.37 24.70 13.94
N ALA A 12 -3.44 25.37 13.49
CA ALA A 12 -4.33 24.82 12.47
C ALA A 12 -3.61 24.59 11.13
N ARG A 13 -2.75 25.53 10.72
CA ARG A 13 -1.94 25.40 9.50
C ARG A 13 -0.85 24.31 9.64
N ALA A 14 -0.35 24.05 10.83
CA ALA A 14 0.56 22.93 11.09
C ALA A 14 -0.15 21.57 11.08
N ALA A 15 -1.38 21.48 11.60
CA ALA A 15 -2.21 20.28 11.51
C ALA A 15 -2.61 19.98 10.05
N GLU A 16 -2.90 21.01 9.26
CA GLU A 16 -3.20 20.92 7.82
C GLU A 16 -1.97 20.50 6.99
N MET A 17 -0.75 20.80 7.46
CA MET A 17 0.51 20.27 6.89
C MET A 17 0.88 18.86 7.39
N MET A 18 0.18 18.32 8.38
CA MET A 18 0.38 16.96 8.91
C MET A 18 -0.66 15.95 8.39
N GLU A 19 -1.64 16.38 7.60
CA GLU A 19 -2.49 15.45 6.85
C GLU A 19 -1.61 14.73 5.82
N PRO A 20 -1.46 13.40 5.91
CA PRO A 20 -0.58 12.69 5.01
C PRO A 20 -1.05 12.87 3.58
N ASP A 21 -0.15 13.31 2.69
CA ASP A 21 -0.46 13.50 1.27
C ASP A 21 -1.06 12.21 0.70
N HIS A 22 -2.38 12.21 0.54
CA HIS A 22 -3.14 11.06 0.08
C HIS A 22 -2.69 10.60 -1.32
N ARG A 23 -2.13 11.49 -2.15
CA ARG A 23 -1.55 11.08 -3.44
C ARG A 23 -0.26 10.28 -3.23
N ALA A 24 0.61 10.74 -2.32
CA ALA A 24 1.82 10.02 -1.96
C ALA A 24 1.51 8.65 -1.34
N LEU A 25 0.51 8.57 -0.44
CA LEU A 25 0.06 7.31 0.13
C LEU A 25 -0.51 6.36 -0.93
N ALA A 26 -1.34 6.86 -1.83
CA ALA A 26 -1.86 6.06 -2.93
C ALA A 26 -0.73 5.48 -3.81
N ALA A 27 0.24 6.31 -4.19
CA ALA A 27 1.40 5.87 -4.96
C ALA A 27 2.23 4.81 -4.23
N ARG A 28 2.44 4.99 -2.92
CA ARG A 28 3.15 4.01 -2.07
C ARG A 28 2.43 2.66 -2.05
N TYR A 29 1.13 2.65 -1.78
CA TYR A 29 0.35 1.41 -1.74
C TYR A 29 0.29 0.72 -3.11
N ARG A 30 0.23 1.48 -4.23
CA ARG A 30 0.38 0.90 -5.58
C ARG A 30 1.73 0.21 -5.76
N ALA A 31 2.80 0.84 -5.30
CA ALA A 31 4.14 0.27 -5.38
C ALA A 31 4.25 -1.00 -4.53
N GLU A 32 3.73 -0.99 -3.31
CA GLU A 32 3.67 -2.16 -2.42
C GLU A 32 2.84 -3.30 -3.06
N ALA A 33 1.69 -3.01 -3.68
CA ALA A 33 0.91 -4.00 -4.42
C ALA A 33 1.74 -4.67 -5.54
N ASN A 34 2.51 -3.88 -6.30
CA ASN A 34 3.40 -4.42 -7.34
C ASN A 34 4.49 -5.33 -6.76
N VAL A 35 5.08 -4.96 -5.62
CA VAL A 35 6.04 -5.81 -4.92
C VAL A 35 5.39 -7.13 -4.51
N MET A 36 4.17 -7.10 -3.95
CA MET A 36 3.46 -8.31 -3.56
C MET A 36 3.14 -9.21 -4.76
N ARG A 37 2.76 -8.65 -5.92
CA ARG A 37 2.57 -9.43 -7.16
C ARG A 37 3.88 -10.12 -7.59
N ALA A 38 5.00 -9.40 -7.57
CA ALA A 38 6.31 -9.99 -7.90
C ALA A 38 6.66 -11.15 -6.94
N ARG A 39 6.39 -10.99 -5.63
CA ARG A 39 6.56 -12.07 -4.65
C ARG A 39 5.67 -13.27 -4.92
N ALA A 40 4.43 -13.06 -5.36
CA ALA A 40 3.55 -14.16 -5.76
C ALA A 40 4.12 -14.92 -6.97
N ASP A 41 4.63 -14.20 -7.98
CA ASP A 41 5.23 -14.80 -9.18
C ASP A 41 6.50 -15.60 -8.86
N GLU A 42 7.35 -15.09 -7.96
CA GLU A 42 8.52 -15.81 -7.44
C GLU A 42 8.12 -17.16 -6.83
N HIS A 43 7.08 -17.17 -5.98
CA HIS A 43 6.63 -18.40 -5.33
C HIS A 43 5.94 -19.36 -6.30
N ASP A 44 5.21 -18.86 -7.30
CA ASP A 44 4.68 -19.69 -8.38
C ASP A 44 5.79 -20.35 -9.20
N ALA A 45 6.88 -19.63 -9.47
CA ALA A 45 8.06 -20.18 -10.14
C ALA A 45 8.72 -21.28 -9.29
N MET A 46 8.86 -21.07 -7.98
CA MET A 46 9.37 -22.09 -7.06
C MET A 46 8.47 -23.33 -7.01
N ALA A 47 7.15 -23.15 -6.96
CA ALA A 47 6.21 -24.26 -6.97
C ALA A 47 6.36 -25.13 -8.23
N LYS A 48 6.54 -24.48 -9.40
CA LYS A 48 6.81 -25.18 -10.68
C LYS A 48 8.12 -25.98 -10.62
N GLN A 49 9.19 -25.39 -10.07
CA GLN A 49 10.47 -26.07 -9.90
C GLN A 49 10.36 -27.30 -8.99
N TYR A 50 9.72 -27.17 -7.82
CA TYR A 50 9.53 -28.29 -6.90
C TYR A 50 8.68 -29.42 -7.49
N SER A 51 7.63 -29.08 -8.24
CA SER A 51 6.85 -30.07 -8.98
C SER A 51 7.67 -30.78 -10.07
N ALA A 52 8.50 -30.03 -10.82
CA ALA A 52 9.30 -30.60 -11.90
C ALA A 52 10.38 -31.57 -11.42
N ILE A 53 11.01 -31.30 -10.27
CA ILE A 53 12.04 -32.19 -9.70
C ILE A 53 11.46 -33.33 -8.86
N GLY A 54 10.14 -33.43 -8.74
CA GLY A 54 9.48 -34.43 -7.89
C GLY A 54 9.94 -34.34 -6.44
N ALA A 55 10.12 -33.12 -5.92
CA ALA A 55 10.66 -32.90 -4.58
C ALA A 55 9.87 -33.70 -3.53
N LYS A 56 10.58 -34.37 -2.62
CA LYS A 56 9.94 -35.06 -1.48
C LYS A 56 9.33 -34.01 -0.53
N GLY A 57 8.08 -34.24 -0.13
CA GLY A 57 7.31 -33.32 0.72
C GLY A 57 6.40 -32.38 -0.10
N ASP A 58 5.59 -31.59 0.60
CA ASP A 58 4.53 -30.78 -0.03
C ASP A 58 4.98 -29.36 -0.41
N TRP A 59 6.23 -29.21 -0.86
CA TRP A 59 6.85 -27.91 -1.14
C TRP A 59 6.15 -27.13 -2.25
N ALA A 60 5.66 -27.83 -3.27
CA ALA A 60 4.92 -27.18 -4.34
C ALA A 60 3.62 -26.56 -3.82
N THR A 61 2.92 -27.21 -2.90
CA THR A 61 1.70 -26.66 -2.27
C THR A 61 2.04 -25.56 -1.28
N HIS A 62 3.10 -25.71 -0.50
CA HIS A 62 3.62 -24.65 0.38
C HIS A 62 3.86 -23.35 -0.40
N CYS A 63 4.60 -23.42 -1.52
CA CYS A 63 4.86 -22.26 -2.37
C CYS A 63 3.57 -21.68 -2.97
N ARG A 64 2.64 -22.52 -3.46
CA ARG A 64 1.33 -22.04 -3.96
C ARG A 64 0.53 -21.31 -2.90
N ASN A 65 0.55 -21.78 -1.65
CA ASN A 65 -0.14 -21.13 -0.55
C ASN A 65 0.46 -19.74 -0.27
N ILE A 66 1.79 -19.62 -0.28
CA ILE A 66 2.46 -18.32 -0.11
C ILE A 66 2.17 -17.39 -1.29
N ALA A 67 2.17 -17.90 -2.53
CA ALA A 67 1.78 -17.10 -3.69
C ALA A 67 0.34 -16.57 -3.55
N GLY A 68 -0.58 -17.39 -3.05
CA GLY A 68 -1.95 -16.98 -2.75
C GLY A 68 -2.03 -15.90 -1.66
N TYR A 69 -1.21 -16.00 -0.62
CA TYR A 69 -1.10 -14.98 0.42
C TYR A 69 -0.63 -13.62 -0.13
N TYR A 70 0.42 -13.62 -0.94
CA TYR A 70 0.93 -12.38 -1.55
C TYR A 70 -0.07 -11.75 -2.52
N ARG A 71 -0.87 -12.54 -3.25
CA ARG A 71 -1.97 -11.99 -4.08
C ARG A 71 -3.00 -11.25 -3.23
N LYS A 72 -3.41 -11.81 -2.09
CA LYS A 72 -4.33 -11.12 -1.16
C LYS A 72 -3.74 -9.82 -0.63
N LEU A 73 -2.45 -9.82 -0.26
CA LEU A 73 -1.78 -8.58 0.13
C LEU A 73 -1.74 -7.56 -1.01
N ALA A 74 -1.53 -7.98 -2.26
CA ALA A 74 -1.59 -7.07 -3.40
C ALA A 74 -2.98 -6.44 -3.56
N GLU A 75 -4.05 -7.23 -3.39
CA GLU A 75 -5.44 -6.75 -3.42
C GLU A 75 -5.73 -5.74 -2.30
N GLU A 76 -5.28 -6.03 -1.07
CA GLU A 76 -5.43 -5.12 0.07
C GLU A 76 -4.68 -3.79 -0.17
N ASN A 77 -3.47 -3.86 -0.73
CA ASN A 77 -2.70 -2.68 -1.09
C ASN A 77 -3.35 -1.86 -2.21
N ASP A 78 -3.90 -2.50 -3.25
CA ASP A 78 -4.68 -1.79 -4.28
C ASP A 78 -5.91 -1.11 -3.68
N ALA A 79 -6.61 -1.76 -2.74
CA ALA A 79 -7.76 -1.19 -2.07
C ALA A 79 -7.37 0.04 -1.24
N MET A 80 -6.26 -0.03 -0.52
CA MET A 80 -5.70 1.12 0.23
C MET A 80 -5.30 2.26 -0.71
N ALA A 81 -4.67 1.93 -1.86
CA ALA A 81 -4.36 2.94 -2.86
C ALA A 81 -5.62 3.64 -3.37
N ALA A 82 -6.65 2.88 -3.74
CA ALA A 82 -7.92 3.43 -4.21
C ALA A 82 -8.62 4.31 -3.16
N ALA A 83 -8.59 3.90 -1.89
CA ALA A 83 -9.14 4.69 -0.78
C ALA A 83 -8.44 6.04 -0.65
N HIS A 84 -7.10 6.07 -0.72
CA HIS A 84 -6.34 7.31 -0.67
C HIS A 84 -6.48 8.16 -1.96
N GLU A 85 -6.59 7.54 -3.14
CA GLU A 85 -6.90 8.28 -4.38
C GLU A 85 -8.27 8.98 -4.28
N ALA A 86 -9.27 8.33 -3.66
CA ALA A 86 -10.58 8.93 -3.42
C ALA A 86 -10.52 10.09 -2.42
N ALA A 87 -9.79 9.92 -1.31
CA ALA A 87 -9.58 10.97 -0.32
C ALA A 87 -8.87 12.20 -0.93
N ALA A 88 -7.87 11.99 -1.78
CA ALA A 88 -7.17 13.06 -2.49
C ALA A 88 -8.04 13.86 -3.48
N LYS A 89 -9.17 13.28 -3.95
CA LYS A 89 -10.14 13.95 -4.83
C LYS A 89 -11.21 14.70 -4.04
N GLY A 90 -11.54 14.21 -2.83
CA GLY A 90 -12.50 14.84 -1.92
C GLY A 90 -11.92 15.98 -1.08
N ALA A 91 -10.60 16.04 -0.91
CA ALA A 91 -9.94 17.14 -0.22
C ALA A 91 -10.03 18.44 -1.03
N PRO A 92 -10.54 19.56 -0.47
CA PRO A 92 -10.40 20.86 -1.11
C PRO A 92 -8.90 21.15 -1.30
N LYS A 93 -8.51 21.68 -2.47
CA LYS A 93 -7.13 22.14 -2.68
C LYS A 93 -6.83 23.17 -1.60
N SER A 94 -5.90 22.87 -0.69
CA SER A 94 -5.38 23.87 0.23
C SER A 94 -4.82 25.02 -0.60
N SER A 95 -5.44 26.19 -0.45
CA SER A 95 -5.04 27.42 -1.12
C SER A 95 -3.62 27.84 -0.66
N PRO A 96 -2.81 28.45 -1.54
CA PRO A 96 -1.44 28.89 -1.22
C PRO A 96 -1.40 29.86 -0.03
#